data_AF-A0A0D0BYC6-F1
#
_entry.id   AF-A0A0D0BYC6-F1
#
_cell.length_a   1.000
_cell.length_b   1.000
_cell.length_c   1.000
_cell.angle_alpha   90.00
_cell.angle_beta   90.00
_cell.angle_gamma   90.00
#
_symmetry.space_group_name_H-M   'P 1'
#
loop_
_entity.id
_entity.type
_entity.pdbx_description
1 polymer ?
#
loop_
_entity_poly.entity_id
_entity_poly.type
_entity_poly.pdbx_seq_one_letter_code
_entity_poly.pdbx_strand_id
1 'polypeptide(L)'
;FCPAVHCSSVLKIFGKHFVQHLMLPERLVESGQWTSYWIRREAVYEKYTFCKQQGLREVWGYMWACWYCPKMWKLWARSSSSKILSRLRITMGAENYFKLLKHEHLHHLVHPRLDQLSYKLIYEVTPVYFAR
;
A
#
# COMPACT_ATOMS: atom_id res chain seq x y z
N PHE A 1 3.27 -0.71 23.92
CA PHE A 1 4.05 0.14 22.99
C PHE A 1 3.19 0.88 21.97
N CYS A 2 2.12 0.30 21.40
CA CYS A 2 1.10 1.05 20.64
C CYS A 2 -0.29 0.73 21.23
N PRO A 3 -1.14 1.71 21.58
CA PRO A 3 -2.50 1.43 22.02
C PRO A 3 -3.30 0.72 20.92
N ALA A 4 -4.13 -0.25 21.31
CA ALA A 4 -4.89 -1.08 20.36
C ALA A 4 -5.72 -0.26 19.37
N VAL A 5 -6.26 0.88 19.82
CA VAL A 5 -7.08 1.81 19.03
C VAL A 5 -6.33 2.37 17.82
N HIS A 6 -5.02 2.58 17.93
CA HIS A 6 -4.22 3.17 16.86
C HIS A 6 -3.47 2.13 16.01
N CYS A 7 -3.42 0.87 16.43
CA CYS A 7 -2.68 -0.19 15.73
C CYS A 7 -3.13 -0.35 14.27
N SER A 8 -4.44 -0.38 14.01
CA SER A 8 -4.99 -0.52 12.66
C SER A 8 -4.57 0.62 11.74
N SER A 9 -4.73 1.87 12.19
CA SER A 9 -4.33 3.07 11.45
C SER A 9 -2.82 3.13 11.23
N VAL A 10 -2.04 2.75 12.25
CA VAL A 10 -0.57 2.70 12.17
C VAL A 10 -0.13 1.71 11.10
N LEU A 11 -0.73 0.52 11.06
CA LEU A 11 -0.46 -0.52 10.06
C LEU A 11 -0.95 -0.14 8.67
N LYS A 12 -2.10 0.54 8.54
CA LYS A 12 -2.62 1.03 7.25
C LYS A 12 -1.61 1.98 6.59
N ILE A 13 -1.14 2.98 7.33
CA ILE A 13 -0.14 3.95 6.86
C ILE A 13 1.18 3.24 6.52
N PHE A 14 1.63 2.32 7.38
CA PHE A 14 2.86 1.56 7.12
C PHE A 14 2.75 0.71 5.83
N GLY A 15 1.63 0.01 5.65
CA GLY A 15 1.36 -0.82 4.47
C GLY A 15 1.37 0.00 3.19
N LYS A 16 0.79 1.21 3.20
CA LYS A 16 0.88 2.17 2.10
C LYS A 16 2.34 2.48 1.75
N HIS A 17 3.13 2.91 2.73
CA HIS A 17 4.52 3.31 2.49
C HIS A 17 5.40 2.17 1.99
N PHE A 18 5.08 0.94 2.42
CA PHE A 18 5.79 -0.26 2.01
C PHE A 18 5.59 -0.60 0.53
N VAL A 19 4.40 -0.35 -0.03
CA VAL A 19 4.06 -0.70 -1.42
C VAL A 19 4.30 0.42 -2.42
N GLN A 20 4.46 1.68 -1.96
CA GLN A 20 4.71 2.83 -2.82
C GLN A 20 5.94 2.62 -3.71
N HIS A 21 5.79 2.92 -4.99
CA HIS A 21 6.81 2.74 -6.01
C HIS A 21 6.61 3.74 -7.15
N LEU A 22 7.68 4.15 -7.82
CA LEU A 22 7.65 5.18 -8.87
C LEU A 22 6.75 4.77 -10.06
N MET A 23 6.81 3.51 -10.47
CA MET A 23 5.97 2.94 -11.54
C MET A 23 4.51 2.72 -11.14
N LEU A 24 4.17 2.90 -9.86
CA LEU A 24 2.82 2.75 -9.32
C LEU A 24 2.42 4.08 -8.67
N PRO A 25 2.20 5.14 -9.48
CA PRO A 25 1.95 6.47 -8.95
C PRO A 25 0.70 6.47 -8.07
N GLU A 26 0.79 7.19 -6.94
CA GLU A 26 -0.36 7.43 -6.08
C GLU A 26 -1.32 8.41 -6.77
N ARG A 27 -2.62 8.11 -6.73
CA ARG A 27 -3.67 8.72 -7.57
C ARG A 27 -3.83 10.24 -7.44
N LEU A 28 -3.25 10.86 -6.41
CA LEU A 28 -3.52 12.25 -6.02
C LEU A 28 -2.33 13.20 -6.23
N VAL A 29 -1.19 12.75 -6.76
CA VAL A 29 -0.03 13.64 -6.89
C VAL A 29 0.16 14.08 -8.34
N GLU A 30 -0.21 15.33 -8.60
CA GLU A 30 0.00 16.03 -9.86
C GLU A 30 1.50 16.07 -10.19
N SER A 31 1.88 15.38 -11.27
CA SER A 31 2.96 15.68 -12.22
C SER A 31 4.32 16.20 -11.70
N GLY A 32 4.69 15.93 -10.46
CA GLY A 32 6.07 16.07 -9.98
C GLY A 32 6.88 14.80 -10.30
N GLN A 33 8.17 14.93 -10.60
CA GLN A 33 9.06 13.77 -10.74
C GLN A 33 9.16 13.02 -9.41
N TRP A 34 8.30 12.02 -9.22
CA TRP A 34 8.31 11.12 -8.07
C TRP A 34 9.60 10.31 -8.10
N THR A 35 10.58 10.74 -7.30
CA THR A 35 11.81 9.98 -7.06
C THR A 35 11.68 9.17 -5.77
N SER A 36 12.52 8.15 -5.64
CA SER A 36 12.65 7.37 -4.39
C SER A 36 12.81 8.26 -3.15
N TYR A 37 13.54 9.37 -3.31
CA TYR A 37 13.75 10.35 -2.25
C TYR A 37 12.44 11.02 -1.82
N TRP A 38 11.65 11.50 -2.77
CA TRP A 38 10.36 12.16 -2.50
C TRP A 38 9.40 11.20 -1.81
N ILE A 39 9.28 9.97 -2.30
CA ILE A 39 8.44 8.94 -1.67
C ILE A 39 8.81 8.73 -0.21
N ARG A 40 10.11 8.56 0.07
CA ARG A 40 10.57 8.39 1.46
C ARG A 40 10.29 9.63 2.29
N ARG A 41 10.56 10.82 1.77
CA ARG A 41 10.34 12.09 2.49
C ARG A 41 8.88 12.22 2.91
N GLU A 42 7.95 12.04 1.98
CA GLU A 42 6.52 12.15 2.25
C GLU A 42 6.06 11.05 3.22
N ALA A 43 6.51 9.81 3.03
CA ALA A 43 6.21 8.71 3.94
C ALA A 43 6.71 8.94 5.37
N VAL A 44 7.91 9.51 5.52
CA VAL A 44 8.47 9.90 6.83
C VAL A 44 7.64 11.02 7.45
N TYR A 45 7.30 12.04 6.66
CA TYR A 45 6.55 13.20 7.13
C TYR A 45 5.12 12.83 7.55
N GLU A 46 4.41 12.05 6.73
CA GLU A 46 3.07 11.53 7.02
C GLU A 46 3.09 10.73 8.33
N LYS A 47 4.07 9.83 8.49
CA LYS A 47 4.15 8.98 9.67
C LYS A 47 4.51 9.75 10.94
N TYR A 48 5.49 10.64 10.86
CA TYR A 48 5.90 11.48 11.96
C TYR A 48 4.75 12.37 12.44
N THR A 49 4.04 13.02 11.50
CA THR A 49 2.92 13.91 11.79
C THR A 49 1.79 13.15 12.47
N PHE A 50 1.43 11.97 11.95
CA PHE A 50 0.43 11.09 12.57
C PHE A 50 0.81 10.73 14.02
N CYS A 51 2.03 10.25 14.24
CA CYS A 51 2.46 9.87 15.59
C CYS A 51 2.54 11.07 16.53
N LYS A 52 2.96 12.25 16.04
CA LYS A 52 3.03 13.48 16.84
C LYS A 52 1.64 13.94 17.28
N GLN A 53 0.66 13.94 16.37
CA GLN A 53 -0.73 14.33 16.67
C GLN A 53 -1.40 13.39 17.68
N GLN A 54 -1.09 12.08 17.61
CA GLN A 54 -1.65 11.06 18.49
C GLN A 54 -0.82 10.82 19.78
N GLY A 55 0.26 11.59 19.99
CA GLY A 55 1.13 11.42 21.17
C GLY A 55 1.95 10.13 21.20
N LEU A 56 2.12 9.43 20.08
CA LEU A 56 2.73 8.10 19.97
C LEU A 56 4.26 8.17 19.76
N ARG A 57 4.99 8.71 20.74
CA ARG A 57 6.44 8.98 20.65
C ARG A 57 7.27 7.70 20.54
N GLU A 58 6.92 6.69 21.32
CA GLU A 58 7.59 5.40 21.38
C GLU A 58 7.39 4.61 20.08
N VAL A 59 6.16 4.64 19.54
CA VAL A 59 5.83 4.04 18.24
C VAL A 59 6.65 4.70 17.15
N TRP A 60 6.76 6.03 17.16
CA TRP A 60 7.61 6.74 16.21
C TRP A 60 9.09 6.35 16.34
N GLY A 61 9.64 6.33 17.55
CA GLY A 61 11.03 5.94 17.80
C GLY A 61 11.33 4.53 17.27
N TYR A 62 10.46 3.57 17.56
CA TYR A 62 10.55 2.21 17.02
C TYR A 62 10.48 2.20 15.50
N MET A 63 9.49 2.88 14.92
CA MET A 63 9.29 2.89 13.48
C MET A 63 10.46 3.55 12.73
N TRP A 64 11.00 4.64 13.27
CA TRP A 64 12.18 5.30 12.73
C TRP A 64 13.39 4.37 12.71
N ALA A 65 13.71 3.77 13.87
CA ALA A 65 14.87 2.90 14.01
C ALA A 65 14.79 1.69 13.08
N CYS A 66 13.62 1.08 12.93
CA CYS A 66 13.46 -0.19 12.22
C CYS A 66 13.05 -0.06 10.74
N TRP A 67 12.43 1.04 10.31
CA TRP A 67 11.92 1.17 8.92
C TRP A 67 12.23 2.49 8.23
N TYR A 68 12.01 3.62 8.89
CA TYR A 68 12.02 4.93 8.19
C TYR A 68 13.40 5.57 8.10
N CYS A 69 14.37 5.14 8.91
CA CYS A 69 15.73 5.65 8.77
C CYS A 69 16.33 5.24 7.40
N PRO A 70 17.21 6.07 6.79
CA PRO A 70 17.70 5.84 5.43
C PRO A 70 18.36 4.48 5.22
N LYS A 71 19.04 3.94 6.24
CA LYS A 71 19.69 2.62 6.20
C LYS A 71 18.66 1.49 6.08
N MET A 72 17.58 1.56 6.87
CA MET A 72 16.55 0.52 6.88
C MET A 72 15.58 0.66 5.72
N TRP A 73 15.25 1.88 5.28
CA TRP A 73 14.33 2.13 4.18
C TRP A 73 14.72 1.37 2.90
N LYS A 74 16.02 1.33 2.59
CA LYS A 74 16.60 0.62 1.45
C LYS A 74 16.30 -0.88 1.44
N LEU A 75 16.09 -1.49 2.60
CA LEU A 75 15.88 -2.93 2.76
C LEU A 75 14.42 -3.33 2.57
N TRP A 76 13.48 -2.45 2.90
CA TRP A 76 12.05 -2.81 2.99
C TRP A 76 11.18 -2.10 1.95
N ALA A 77 11.44 -0.81 1.68
CA ALA A 77 10.57 -0.01 0.83
C ALA A 77 10.80 -0.33 -0.64
N ARG A 78 9.70 -0.56 -1.38
CA ARG A 78 9.77 -0.81 -2.83
C ARG A 78 10.35 0.38 -3.58
N SER A 79 10.03 1.60 -3.16
CA SER A 79 10.54 2.83 -3.76
C SER A 79 12.06 2.94 -3.80
N SER A 80 12.79 2.19 -2.98
CA SER A 80 14.26 2.14 -2.99
C SER A 80 14.83 1.57 -4.30
N SER A 81 14.09 0.71 -4.99
CA SER A 81 14.48 0.08 -6.25
C SER A 81 13.80 0.75 -7.43
N SER A 82 14.21 1.98 -7.77
CA SER A 82 13.50 2.84 -8.74
C SER A 82 13.27 2.24 -10.13
N LYS A 83 14.15 1.33 -10.57
CA LYS A 83 14.12 0.73 -11.92
C LYS A 83 13.52 -0.67 -11.96
N ILE A 84 13.33 -1.34 -10.82
CA ILE A 84 13.04 -2.77 -10.77
C ILE A 84 11.87 -3.03 -9.83
N LEU A 85 10.79 -3.56 -10.41
CA LEU A 85 9.66 -4.10 -9.66
C LEU A 85 9.78 -5.62 -9.63
N SER A 86 9.79 -6.21 -8.45
CA SER A 86 9.91 -7.67 -8.29
C SER A 86 8.71 -8.36 -8.93
N ARG A 87 8.94 -9.02 -10.09
CA ARG A 87 7.91 -9.75 -10.84
C ARG A 87 7.19 -10.76 -9.95
N LEU A 88 7.94 -11.59 -9.22
CA LEU A 88 7.40 -12.62 -8.34
C LEU A 88 6.45 -12.05 -7.27
N ARG A 89 6.78 -10.90 -6.70
CA ARG A 89 5.93 -10.28 -5.68
C ARG A 89 4.63 -9.71 -6.25
N ILE A 90 4.69 -9.17 -7.47
CA ILE A 90 3.50 -8.67 -8.17
C ILE A 90 2.61 -9.83 -8.61
N THR A 91 3.18 -10.89 -9.18
CA THR A 91 2.42 -12.06 -9.65
C THR A 91 1.71 -12.72 -8.48
N MET A 92 2.40 -12.95 -7.35
CA MET A 92 1.75 -13.47 -6.13
C MET A 92 0.64 -12.53 -5.61
N GLY A 93 0.85 -11.21 -5.69
CA GLY A 93 -0.16 -10.24 -5.32
C GLY A 93 -1.40 -10.28 -6.24
N ALA A 94 -1.18 -10.37 -7.55
CA ALA A 94 -2.22 -10.48 -8.55
C ALA A 94 -2.99 -11.81 -8.41
N GLU A 95 -2.28 -12.92 -8.24
CA GLU A 95 -2.87 -14.24 -8.01
C GLU A 95 -3.71 -14.27 -6.74
N ASN A 96 -3.21 -13.70 -5.64
CA ASN A 96 -3.96 -13.61 -4.40
C ASN A 96 -5.21 -12.73 -4.55
N TYR A 97 -5.10 -11.62 -5.29
CA TYR A 97 -6.25 -10.80 -5.64
C TYR A 97 -7.29 -11.59 -6.45
N PHE A 98 -6.86 -12.30 -7.50
CA PHE A 98 -7.77 -13.13 -8.31
C PHE A 98 -8.36 -14.30 -7.51
N LYS A 99 -7.63 -14.85 -6.54
CA LYS A 99 -8.16 -15.86 -5.61
C LYS A 99 -9.30 -15.29 -4.78
N LEU A 100 -9.13 -14.11 -4.19
CA LEU A 100 -10.17 -13.43 -3.42
C LEU A 100 -11.36 -13.05 -4.30
N LEU A 101 -11.10 -12.50 -5.48
CA LEU A 101 -12.14 -12.16 -6.47
C LEU A 101 -13.00 -13.39 -6.83
N LYS A 102 -12.34 -14.53 -7.08
CA LYS A 102 -13.04 -15.79 -7.37
C LYS A 102 -13.91 -16.24 -6.22
N HIS A 103 -13.38 -16.19 -5.00
CA HIS A 103 -14.10 -16.62 -3.80
C HIS A 103 -15.29 -15.71 -3.46
N GLU A 104 -15.09 -14.39 -3.46
CA GLU A 104 -16.12 -13.45 -3.01
C GLU A 104 -17.17 -13.15 -4.10
N HIS A 105 -16.74 -12.92 -5.35
CA HIS A 105 -17.62 -12.34 -6.38
C HIS A 105 -18.00 -13.32 -7.49
N LEU A 106 -17.24 -14.41 -7.68
CA LEU A 106 -17.42 -15.35 -8.80
C LEU A 106 -17.67 -16.80 -8.35
N HIS A 107 -17.97 -17.05 -7.08
CA HIS A 107 -18.12 -18.41 -6.55
C HIS A 107 -19.25 -19.20 -7.22
N HIS A 108 -20.28 -18.52 -7.73
CA HIS A 108 -21.38 -19.12 -8.49
C HIS A 108 -21.10 -19.22 -10.00
N LEU A 109 -20.00 -18.65 -10.50
CA LEU A 109 -19.68 -18.58 -11.93
C LEU A 109 -18.44 -19.43 -12.20
N VAL A 110 -18.67 -20.63 -12.74
CA VAL A 110 -17.58 -21.56 -13.08
C VAL A 110 -16.73 -21.01 -14.25
N HIS A 111 -17.36 -20.28 -15.19
CA HIS A 111 -16.70 -19.67 -16.35
C HIS A 111 -17.37 -18.32 -16.71
N PRO A 112 -17.08 -17.23 -15.98
CA PRO A 112 -17.64 -15.92 -16.31
C PRO A 112 -17.15 -15.46 -17.69
N ARG A 113 -18.07 -14.99 -18.54
CA ARG A 113 -17.71 -14.28 -19.78
C ARG A 113 -16.93 -13.02 -19.43
N LEU A 114 -16.06 -12.58 -20.33
CA LEU A 114 -15.23 -11.38 -20.13
C LEU A 114 -16.09 -10.15 -19.79
N ASP A 115 -17.23 -9.98 -20.46
CA ASP A 115 -18.13 -8.86 -20.23
C ASP A 115 -18.74 -8.88 -18.83
N GLN A 116 -19.13 -10.07 -18.34
CA GLN A 116 -19.70 -10.26 -17.01
C GLN A 116 -18.66 -10.04 -15.92
N LEU A 117 -17.42 -10.50 -16.14
CA LEU A 117 -16.31 -10.22 -15.23
C LEU A 117 -16.02 -8.72 -15.18
N SER A 118 -16.00 -8.05 -16.34
CA SER A 118 -15.77 -6.61 -16.45
C SER A 118 -16.86 -5.82 -15.73
N TYR A 119 -18.13 -6.21 -15.89
CA TYR A 119 -19.25 -5.63 -15.17
C TYR A 119 -19.07 -5.76 -13.65
N LYS A 120 -18.78 -6.98 -13.15
CA LYS A 120 -18.54 -7.20 -11.71
C LYS A 120 -17.37 -6.40 -11.18
N LEU A 121 -16.27 -6.33 -11.92
CA LEU A 121 -15.12 -5.51 -11.53
C LEU A 121 -15.51 -4.04 -11.41
N ILE A 122 -16.17 -3.47 -12.41
CA ILE A 122 -16.51 -2.03 -12.46
C ILE A 122 -17.55 -1.65 -11.40
N TYR A 123 -18.59 -2.47 -11.22
CA TYR A 123 -19.75 -2.08 -10.41
C TYR A 123 -19.79 -2.68 -9.01
N GLU A 124 -19.16 -3.84 -8.78
CA GLU A 124 -19.15 -4.48 -7.46
C GLU A 124 -17.81 -4.26 -6.75
N VAL A 125 -16.70 -4.54 -7.43
CA VAL A 125 -15.37 -4.59 -6.79
C VAL A 125 -14.72 -3.21 -6.66
N THR A 126 -14.72 -2.44 -7.75
CA THR A 126 -14.02 -1.15 -7.80
C THR A 126 -14.65 -0.10 -6.87
N PRO A 127 -15.98 0.02 -6.72
CA PRO A 127 -16.58 0.97 -5.80
C PRO A 127 -16.26 0.68 -4.34
N VAL A 128 -16.25 -0.60 -3.94
CA VAL A 128 -15.81 -1.02 -2.59
C VAL A 128 -14.36 -0.65 -2.33
N TYR A 129 -13.51 -0.73 -3.36
CA TYR A 129 -12.12 -0.28 -3.26
C TYR A 129 -12.02 1.25 -3.13
N PHE A 130 -12.85 2.02 -3.85
CA PHE A 130 -12.85 3.48 -3.77
C PHE A 130 -13.45 4.03 -2.47
N ALA A 131 -14.34 3.28 -1.80
CA ALA A 131 -14.97 3.68 -0.55
C ALA A 131 -14.11 3.46 0.72
N ARG A 132 -12.95 2.79 0.62
CA ARG A 132 -12.04 2.43 1.73
C ARG A 132 -10.80 3.34 1.84
#